data_AF-A0A0P4RG16-F1
#
_entry.id   AF-A0A0P4RG16-F1
#
_cell.length_a   1.000
_cell.length_b   1.000
_cell.length_c   1.000
_cell.angle_alpha   90.00
_cell.angle_beta   90.00
_cell.angle_gamma   90.00
#
_symmetry.space_group_name_H-M   'P 1'
#
loop_
_entity.id
_entity.type
_entity.pdbx_description
1 polymer ?
#
loop_
_entity_poly.entity_id
_entity_poly.type
_entity_poly.pdbx_seq_one_letter_code
_entity_poly.pdbx_strand_id
1 'polypeptide(L)'
;MIDSPDPLARIMERVPPPVEAVNGSGDWGAAERALGTPLPDDFKRVVAAYGRGDFWGALCLCTPFGDDNPVRLRADLLEDFGPSRDRWPEKYPYPLFPEPGGLLAWAVTDTGTHLCWLTVGPPASWPVVIWSRDDAYERFDCGVAAFLEEWLSGRLTSELLPADPDLAPWFDAAVDRDHIYLQLDEGPLPYPERLRILREALGPTADRGSYEYQGSRQDHFVVTETGWQLTYETAYGHQLRVAFPPADSARARDTVLAALARMGCAVQSVSPVHGTSSWA
;
A
#
# COMPACT_ATOMS: atom_id res chain seq x y z
N MET A 1 -9.32 -6.81 -34.75
CA MET A 1 -8.74 -6.92 -33.39
C MET A 1 -9.19 -5.67 -32.66
N ILE A 2 -10.10 -5.80 -31.71
CA ILE A 2 -10.47 -4.68 -30.85
C ILE A 2 -9.23 -4.48 -29.97
N ASP A 3 -8.63 -3.29 -30.03
CA ASP A 3 -7.48 -2.90 -29.21
C ASP A 3 -7.85 -3.17 -27.75
N SER A 4 -7.22 -4.16 -27.13
CA SER A 4 -7.42 -4.37 -25.70
C SER A 4 -6.81 -3.16 -25.01
N PRO A 5 -7.57 -2.37 -24.22
CA PRO A 5 -7.07 -1.15 -23.61
C PRO A 5 -5.79 -1.40 -22.81
N ASP A 6 -4.83 -0.48 -22.93
CA ASP A 6 -3.58 -0.45 -22.18
C ASP A 6 -3.81 -0.77 -20.69
N PRO A 7 -3.16 -1.81 -20.12
CA PRO A 7 -3.38 -2.21 -18.73
C PRO A 7 -3.24 -1.06 -17.74
N LEU A 8 -2.26 -0.17 -17.93
CA LEU A 8 -2.08 1.00 -17.06
C LEU A 8 -3.29 1.93 -17.06
N ALA A 9 -3.90 2.18 -18.21
CA ALA A 9 -5.09 3.05 -18.30
C ALA A 9 -6.25 2.47 -17.48
N ARG A 10 -6.42 1.15 -17.48
CA ARG A 10 -7.44 0.45 -16.69
C ARG A 10 -7.14 0.48 -15.18
N ILE A 11 -5.86 0.38 -14.80
CA ILE A 11 -5.44 0.57 -13.41
C ILE A 11 -5.82 1.98 -12.97
N MET A 12 -5.48 3.02 -13.75
CA MET A 12 -5.74 4.42 -13.41
C MET A 12 -7.24 4.76 -13.35
N GLU A 13 -8.06 4.13 -14.19
CA GLU A 13 -9.52 4.28 -14.13
C GLU A 13 -10.11 3.70 -12.84
N ARG A 14 -9.56 2.56 -12.38
CA ARG A 14 -10.04 1.86 -11.19
C ARG A 14 -9.47 2.42 -9.89
N VAL A 15 -8.20 2.78 -9.92
CA VAL A 15 -7.41 3.30 -8.80
C VAL A 15 -6.80 4.61 -9.27
N PRO A 16 -7.47 5.76 -9.05
CA PRO A 16 -6.92 7.05 -9.46
C PRO A 16 -5.50 7.26 -8.93
N PRO A 17 -4.55 7.71 -9.76
CA PRO A 17 -3.21 8.02 -9.29
C PRO A 17 -3.24 9.14 -8.25
N PRO A 18 -2.25 9.22 -7.35
CA PRO A 18 -2.14 10.33 -6.43
C PRO A 18 -1.96 11.66 -7.19
N VAL A 19 -2.34 12.76 -6.55
CA VAL A 19 -2.10 14.12 -7.09
C VAL A 19 -0.63 14.35 -7.40
N GLU A 20 0.25 13.81 -6.54
CA GLU A 20 1.69 13.82 -6.71
C GLU A 20 2.26 12.42 -6.42
N ALA A 21 2.96 11.85 -7.41
CA ALA A 21 3.63 10.56 -7.27
C ALA A 21 4.99 10.75 -6.56
N VAL A 22 5.01 10.49 -5.26
CA VAL A 22 6.23 10.54 -4.43
C VAL A 22 7.28 9.62 -5.05
N ASN A 23 8.47 10.12 -5.41
CA ASN A 23 9.51 9.30 -6.04
C ASN A 23 9.04 8.54 -7.30
N GLY A 24 8.09 9.09 -8.07
CA GLY A 24 7.63 8.50 -9.33
C GLY A 24 8.55 8.76 -10.52
N SER A 25 9.54 9.64 -10.40
CA SER A 25 10.47 9.97 -11.48
C SER A 25 11.89 10.19 -10.98
N GLY A 26 12.85 10.07 -11.89
CA GLY A 26 14.28 10.24 -11.62
C GLY A 26 15.12 9.75 -12.80
N ASP A 27 16.43 9.57 -12.58
CA ASP A 27 17.35 9.05 -13.61
C ASP A 27 17.25 7.53 -13.73
N TRP A 28 16.33 7.07 -14.59
CA TRP A 28 16.20 5.64 -14.93
C TRP A 28 17.50 5.04 -15.48
N GLY A 29 18.29 5.81 -16.24
CA GLY A 29 19.55 5.33 -16.78
C GLY A 29 20.56 5.04 -15.66
N ALA A 30 20.60 5.86 -14.60
CA ALA A 30 21.41 5.57 -13.42
C ALA A 30 20.93 4.32 -12.67
N ALA A 31 19.61 4.17 -12.50
CA ALA A 31 19.02 2.99 -11.86
C ALA A 31 19.35 1.69 -12.63
N GLU A 32 19.14 1.68 -13.94
CA GLU A 32 19.45 0.53 -14.81
C GLU A 32 20.95 0.22 -14.85
N ARG A 33 21.82 1.24 -14.86
CA ARG A 33 23.28 1.04 -14.73
C ARG A 33 23.67 0.43 -13.39
N ALA A 34 23.02 0.84 -12.29
CA ALA A 34 23.29 0.30 -10.97
C ALA A 34 22.83 -1.17 -10.85
N LEU A 35 21.73 -1.54 -11.50
CA LEU A 35 21.24 -2.92 -11.56
C LEU A 35 22.02 -3.78 -12.56
N GLY A 36 22.63 -3.18 -13.57
CA GLY A 36 23.28 -3.88 -14.67
C GLY A 36 22.32 -4.44 -15.72
N THR A 37 21.06 -3.99 -15.74
CA THR A 37 20.04 -4.45 -16.68
C THR A 37 19.00 -3.35 -16.97
N PRO A 38 18.48 -3.25 -18.20
CA PRO A 38 17.31 -2.43 -18.47
C PRO A 38 16.06 -2.98 -17.77
N LEU A 39 15.17 -2.08 -17.36
CA LEU A 39 13.91 -2.44 -16.71
C LEU A 39 12.74 -2.41 -17.71
N PRO A 40 11.67 -3.20 -17.49
CA PRO A 40 10.47 -3.18 -18.31
C PRO A 40 9.83 -1.79 -18.37
N ASP A 41 9.40 -1.35 -19.56
CA ASP A 41 8.80 -0.02 -19.75
C ASP A 41 7.44 0.12 -19.08
N ASP A 42 6.66 -0.97 -18.96
CA ASP A 42 5.37 -0.97 -18.28
C ASP A 42 5.52 -0.64 -16.79
N PHE A 43 6.54 -1.21 -16.13
CA PHE A 43 6.89 -0.88 -14.75
C PHE A 43 7.28 0.58 -14.59
N LYS A 44 8.12 1.13 -15.49
CA LYS A 44 8.50 2.55 -15.44
C LYS A 44 7.29 3.47 -15.52
N ARG A 45 6.29 3.11 -16.34
CA ARG A 45 5.03 3.86 -16.47
C ARG A 45 4.16 3.73 -15.22
N VAL A 46 4.09 2.56 -14.59
CA VAL A 46 3.41 2.36 -13.30
C VAL A 46 4.06 3.21 -12.21
N VAL A 47 5.39 3.17 -12.09
CA VAL A 47 6.13 4.02 -11.13
C VAL A 47 5.93 5.51 -11.41
N ALA A 48 5.88 5.93 -12.68
CA ALA A 48 5.59 7.32 -13.03
C ALA A 48 4.18 7.77 -12.61
N ALA A 49 3.19 6.87 -12.66
CA ALA A 49 1.82 7.18 -12.30
C ALA A 49 1.58 7.18 -10.78
N TYR A 50 2.17 6.21 -10.06
CA TYR A 50 1.85 5.96 -8.65
C TYR A 50 2.99 6.33 -7.70
N GLY A 51 4.24 6.20 -8.13
CA GLY A 51 5.42 6.42 -7.30
C GLY A 51 5.53 5.44 -6.16
N ARG A 52 6.06 5.91 -5.04
CA ARG A 52 6.20 5.21 -3.77
C ARG A 52 4.88 5.23 -3.02
N GLY A 53 4.45 4.06 -2.61
CA GLY A 53 3.20 3.83 -1.92
C GLY A 53 2.79 2.39 -2.11
N ASP A 54 1.57 2.07 -1.74
CA ASP A 54 1.06 0.71 -1.79
C ASP A 54 -0.36 0.63 -2.33
N PHE A 55 -0.62 -0.47 -3.04
CA PHE A 55 -1.97 -0.85 -3.41
C PHE A 55 -2.59 -1.66 -2.28
N TRP A 56 -3.86 -1.35 -1.96
CA TRP A 56 -4.68 -2.11 -1.01
C TRP A 56 -4.12 -2.22 0.43
N GLY A 57 -3.23 -1.33 0.87
CA GLY A 57 -2.62 -1.48 2.20
C GLY A 57 -1.54 -2.56 2.24
N ALA A 58 -1.20 -3.19 1.11
CA ALA A 58 -0.51 -4.47 1.08
C ALA A 58 0.69 -4.49 0.13
N LEU A 59 0.52 -4.12 -1.14
CA LEU A 59 1.56 -4.28 -2.17
C LEU A 59 2.30 -2.96 -2.40
N CYS A 60 3.50 -2.83 -1.85
CA CYS A 60 4.34 -1.65 -1.97
C CYS A 60 5.23 -1.72 -3.22
N LEU A 61 5.16 -0.69 -4.06
CA LEU A 61 6.02 -0.60 -5.25
C LEU A 61 7.45 -0.23 -4.86
N CYS A 62 8.42 -1.02 -5.33
CA CYS A 62 9.82 -0.70 -5.17
C CYS A 62 10.24 0.33 -6.25
N THR A 63 10.03 1.62 -6.03
CA THR A 63 10.65 2.64 -6.90
C THR A 63 12.17 2.68 -6.69
N PRO A 64 12.99 2.85 -7.75
CA PRO A 64 14.44 3.01 -7.59
C PRO A 64 14.84 4.40 -7.08
N PHE A 65 13.89 5.33 -6.91
CA PHE A 65 14.11 6.73 -6.54
C PHE A 65 13.84 7.00 -5.05
N GLY A 66 14.39 8.10 -4.52
CA GLY A 66 14.23 8.54 -3.13
C GLY A 66 15.23 7.91 -2.16
N ASP A 67 16.21 8.67 -1.67
CA ASP A 67 17.33 8.19 -0.82
C ASP A 67 16.87 7.65 0.53
N ASP A 68 15.69 8.08 0.95
CA ASP A 68 14.97 7.64 2.14
C ASP A 68 13.97 6.48 1.87
N ASN A 69 13.88 5.97 0.64
CA ASN A 69 12.95 4.88 0.32
C ASN A 69 13.38 3.56 1.00
N PRO A 70 12.64 3.06 2.00
CA PRO A 70 13.02 1.88 2.77
C PRO A 70 12.92 0.57 1.97
N VAL A 71 12.14 0.56 0.87
CA VAL A 71 11.90 -0.61 0.00
C VAL A 71 12.31 -0.30 -1.43
N ARG A 72 13.46 0.36 -1.60
CA ARG A 72 13.99 0.74 -2.92
C ARG A 72 14.28 -0.52 -3.76
N LEU A 73 14.02 -0.44 -5.07
CA LEU A 73 14.39 -1.49 -6.02
C LEU A 73 15.91 -1.65 -6.07
N ARG A 74 16.38 -2.83 -5.68
CA ARG A 74 17.79 -3.23 -5.61
C ARG A 74 17.94 -4.71 -6.00
N ALA A 75 19.18 -5.08 -6.30
CA ALA A 75 19.58 -6.47 -6.59
C ALA A 75 20.18 -7.12 -5.33
N ASP A 76 19.41 -7.20 -4.25
CA ASP A 76 19.84 -7.63 -2.91
C ASP A 76 19.42 -9.06 -2.54
N LEU A 77 18.42 -9.63 -3.21
CA LEU A 77 17.93 -10.98 -2.90
C LEU A 77 19.05 -12.04 -2.83
N LEU A 78 20.04 -11.99 -3.72
CA LEU A 78 21.16 -12.92 -3.68
C LEU A 78 22.02 -12.75 -2.42
N GLU A 79 22.25 -11.52 -1.97
CA GLU A 79 22.97 -11.22 -0.73
C GLU A 79 22.17 -11.69 0.49
N ASP A 80 20.88 -11.35 0.53
CA ASP A 80 20.00 -11.61 1.67
C ASP A 80 19.68 -13.10 1.84
N PHE A 81 19.49 -13.83 0.73
CA PHE A 81 19.00 -15.20 0.74
C PHE A 81 19.99 -16.25 0.19
N GLY A 82 21.12 -15.83 -0.39
CA GLY A 82 22.16 -16.74 -0.87
C GLY A 82 22.64 -17.76 0.17
N PRO A 83 22.97 -17.36 1.42
CA PRO A 83 23.36 -18.30 2.47
C PRO A 83 22.27 -19.32 2.83
N SER A 84 21.00 -18.91 2.81
CA SER A 84 19.85 -19.79 3.06
C SER A 84 19.64 -20.75 1.89
N ARG A 85 19.76 -20.26 0.65
CA ARG A 85 19.72 -21.08 -0.57
C ARG A 85 20.81 -22.14 -0.56
N ASP A 86 22.04 -21.80 -0.21
CA ASP A 86 23.15 -22.75 -0.19
C ASP A 86 22.93 -23.87 0.84
N ARG A 87 22.20 -23.57 1.92
CA ARG A 87 21.86 -24.53 2.97
C ARG A 87 20.63 -25.39 2.64
N TRP A 88 19.66 -24.84 1.92
CA TRP A 88 18.39 -25.48 1.58
C TRP A 88 18.00 -25.23 0.12
N PRO A 89 18.78 -25.72 -0.85
CA PRO A 89 18.57 -25.39 -2.27
C PRO A 89 17.20 -25.81 -2.79
N GLU A 90 16.57 -26.84 -2.22
CA GLU A 90 15.23 -27.31 -2.56
C GLU A 90 14.12 -26.27 -2.31
N LYS A 91 14.36 -25.28 -1.43
CA LYS A 91 13.43 -24.17 -1.12
C LYS A 91 13.55 -22.99 -2.09
N TYR A 92 14.56 -23.01 -2.97
CA TYR A 92 14.89 -21.90 -3.88
C TYR A 92 14.95 -22.43 -5.31
N PRO A 93 13.80 -22.75 -5.93
CA PRO A 93 13.74 -23.32 -7.27
C PRO A 93 14.15 -22.33 -8.38
N TYR A 94 14.26 -21.03 -8.06
CA TYR A 94 14.68 -19.99 -8.97
C TYR A 94 16.08 -19.47 -8.62
N PRO A 95 16.92 -19.12 -9.62
CA PRO A 95 18.14 -18.36 -9.38
C PRO A 95 17.83 -16.98 -8.77
N LEU A 96 18.85 -16.31 -8.23
CA LEU A 96 18.69 -14.96 -7.68
C LEU A 96 19.51 -13.97 -8.51
N PHE A 97 18.88 -12.86 -8.94
CA PHE A 97 19.57 -11.87 -9.78
C PHE A 97 20.81 -11.34 -9.03
N PRO A 98 21.99 -11.20 -9.68
CA PRO A 98 22.22 -11.13 -11.14
C PRO A 98 22.51 -12.46 -11.85
N GLU A 99 22.28 -13.62 -11.23
CA GLU A 99 22.39 -14.90 -11.92
C GLU A 99 21.43 -14.95 -13.13
N PRO A 100 21.80 -15.60 -14.26
CA PRO A 100 20.93 -15.67 -15.44
C PRO A 100 19.55 -16.26 -15.11
N GLY A 101 18.49 -15.52 -15.46
CA GLY A 101 17.13 -15.91 -15.13
C GLY A 101 16.79 -15.82 -13.64
N GLY A 102 17.53 -15.01 -12.87
CA GLY A 102 17.28 -14.83 -11.44
C GLY A 102 16.08 -13.96 -11.12
N LEU A 103 15.58 -14.08 -9.89
CA LEU A 103 14.53 -13.22 -9.36
C LEU A 103 15.07 -11.83 -9.02
N LEU A 104 14.35 -10.79 -9.44
CA LEU A 104 14.59 -9.38 -9.10
C LEU A 104 13.29 -8.76 -8.57
N ALA A 105 13.27 -8.34 -7.29
CA ALA A 105 12.07 -7.80 -6.64
C ALA A 105 11.69 -6.41 -7.17
N TRP A 106 10.41 -6.25 -7.52
CA TRP A 106 9.82 -4.98 -7.99
C TRP A 106 8.70 -4.47 -7.10
N ALA A 107 8.15 -5.33 -6.24
CA ALA A 107 7.27 -4.95 -5.14
C ALA A 107 7.46 -5.91 -3.96
N VAL A 108 7.03 -5.45 -2.79
CA VAL A 108 7.02 -6.24 -1.55
C VAL A 108 5.71 -6.03 -0.80
N THR A 109 5.36 -6.97 0.06
CA THR A 109 4.26 -6.81 1.02
C THR A 109 4.77 -6.61 2.45
N ASP A 110 3.90 -6.11 3.32
CA ASP A 110 4.14 -6.01 4.77
C ASP A 110 4.35 -7.39 5.44
N THR A 111 3.83 -8.46 4.85
CA THR A 111 4.03 -9.84 5.28
C THR A 111 5.40 -10.42 4.90
N GLY A 112 6.19 -9.68 4.11
CA GLY A 112 7.50 -10.13 3.63
C GLY A 112 7.41 -11.03 2.39
N THR A 113 6.32 -10.94 1.61
CA THR A 113 6.23 -11.55 0.28
C THR A 113 6.91 -10.63 -0.73
N HIS A 114 7.73 -11.21 -1.61
CA HIS A 114 8.35 -10.50 -2.73
C HIS A 114 7.56 -10.76 -4.01
N LEU A 115 7.36 -9.71 -4.80
CA LEU A 115 6.96 -9.85 -6.19
C LEU A 115 8.17 -9.55 -7.07
N CYS A 116 8.56 -10.54 -7.84
CA CYS A 116 9.79 -10.55 -8.60
C CYS A 116 9.52 -10.61 -10.10
N TRP A 117 10.42 -10.05 -10.88
CA TRP A 117 10.61 -10.46 -12.27
C TRP A 117 11.46 -11.71 -12.28
N LEU A 118 11.12 -12.66 -13.15
CA LEU A 118 12.05 -13.70 -13.57
C LEU A 118 12.82 -13.21 -14.80
N THR A 119 14.11 -12.89 -14.64
CA THR A 119 14.87 -12.15 -15.67
C THR A 119 15.36 -13.03 -16.83
N VAL A 120 14.45 -13.74 -17.50
CA VAL A 120 14.72 -14.62 -18.64
C VAL A 120 14.34 -13.93 -19.94
N GLY A 121 15.30 -13.81 -20.87
CA GLY A 121 15.07 -13.16 -22.15
C GLY A 121 15.00 -11.62 -22.03
N PRO A 122 14.36 -10.92 -22.99
CA PRO A 122 14.29 -9.47 -22.98
C PRO A 122 13.40 -8.94 -21.83
N PRO A 123 13.72 -7.77 -21.23
CA PRO A 123 12.94 -7.23 -20.11
C PRO A 123 11.45 -7.11 -20.35
N ALA A 124 11.04 -6.74 -21.56
CA ALA A 124 9.64 -6.59 -21.93
C ALA A 124 8.80 -7.88 -21.84
N SER A 125 9.44 -9.05 -21.67
CA SER A 125 8.77 -10.35 -21.54
C SER A 125 9.04 -11.05 -20.21
N TRP A 126 9.65 -10.38 -19.22
CA TRP A 126 9.89 -11.00 -17.92
C TRP A 126 8.56 -11.29 -17.21
N PRO A 127 8.28 -12.56 -16.85
CA PRO A 127 7.08 -12.89 -16.11
C PRO A 127 7.20 -12.49 -14.64
N VAL A 128 6.06 -12.36 -13.98
CA VAL A 128 5.98 -12.11 -12.53
C VAL A 128 6.05 -13.43 -11.77
N VAL A 129 6.83 -13.44 -10.70
CA VAL A 129 6.89 -14.53 -9.71
C VAL A 129 6.62 -13.94 -8.34
N ILE A 130 5.59 -14.42 -7.67
CA ILE A 130 5.37 -14.16 -6.25
C ILE A 130 6.18 -15.17 -5.45
N TRP A 131 6.93 -14.69 -4.47
CA TRP A 131 7.70 -15.50 -3.54
C TRP A 131 7.33 -15.12 -2.10
N SER A 132 6.62 -16.01 -1.41
CA SER A 132 6.19 -15.77 -0.04
C SER A 132 7.31 -16.03 0.97
N ARG A 133 7.14 -15.48 2.18
CA ARG A 133 8.01 -15.75 3.33
C ARG A 133 8.16 -17.24 3.68
N ASP A 134 7.18 -18.07 3.33
CA ASP A 134 7.14 -19.51 3.63
C ASP A 134 7.72 -20.38 2.50
N ASP A 135 8.54 -19.78 1.63
CA ASP A 135 9.20 -20.44 0.49
C ASP A 135 8.21 -21.02 -0.54
N ALA A 136 7.00 -20.46 -0.64
CA ALA A 136 6.03 -20.79 -1.68
C ALA A 136 6.14 -19.81 -2.86
N TYR A 137 5.85 -20.31 -4.07
CA TYR A 137 5.99 -19.54 -5.30
C TYR A 137 4.77 -19.69 -6.21
N GLU A 138 4.35 -18.57 -6.81
CA GLU A 138 3.36 -18.55 -7.89
C GLU A 138 3.92 -17.77 -9.08
N ARG A 139 3.72 -18.26 -10.30
CA ARG A 139 4.22 -17.63 -11.53
C ARG A 139 3.07 -17.19 -12.42
N PHE A 140 3.19 -15.99 -12.96
CA PHE A 140 2.25 -15.38 -13.88
C PHE A 140 3.00 -14.92 -15.14
N ASP A 141 2.61 -15.46 -16.30
CA ASP A 141 3.26 -15.17 -17.59
C ASP A 141 2.77 -13.84 -18.19
N CYS A 142 2.93 -12.76 -17.43
CA CYS A 142 2.56 -11.40 -17.81
C CYS A 142 3.54 -10.36 -17.20
N GLY A 143 3.54 -9.14 -17.75
CA GLY A 143 4.29 -8.00 -17.21
C GLY A 143 3.60 -7.37 -16.01
N VAL A 144 4.26 -6.41 -15.36
CA VAL A 144 3.78 -5.78 -14.11
C VAL A 144 2.44 -5.09 -14.30
N ALA A 145 2.27 -4.31 -15.38
CA ALA A 145 1.03 -3.58 -15.58
C ALA A 145 -0.16 -4.52 -15.84
N ALA A 146 0.06 -5.63 -16.56
CA ALA A 146 -0.97 -6.64 -16.77
C ALA A 146 -1.29 -7.40 -15.47
N PHE A 147 -0.27 -7.80 -14.72
CA PHE A 147 -0.43 -8.46 -13.41
C PHE A 147 -1.26 -7.59 -12.45
N LEU A 148 -0.88 -6.33 -12.27
CA LEU A 148 -1.58 -5.40 -11.38
C LEU A 148 -3.03 -5.16 -11.85
N GLU A 149 -3.27 -4.99 -13.15
CA GLU A 149 -4.63 -4.76 -13.66
C GLU A 149 -5.55 -5.96 -13.43
N GLU A 150 -5.06 -7.18 -13.67
CA GLU A 150 -5.83 -8.40 -13.45
C GLU A 150 -6.05 -8.67 -11.96
N TRP A 151 -5.04 -8.42 -11.11
CA TRP A 151 -5.16 -8.56 -9.65
C TRP A 151 -6.14 -7.54 -9.06
N LEU A 152 -6.00 -6.25 -9.38
CA LEU A 152 -6.88 -5.18 -8.88
C LEU A 152 -8.32 -5.29 -9.39
N SER A 153 -8.54 -6.01 -10.50
CA SER A 153 -9.88 -6.29 -11.01
C SER A 153 -10.47 -7.62 -10.52
N GLY A 154 -9.71 -8.40 -9.75
CA GLY A 154 -10.10 -9.73 -9.27
C GLY A 154 -10.17 -10.80 -10.36
N ARG A 155 -9.60 -10.55 -11.55
CA ARG A 155 -9.53 -11.54 -12.64
C ARG A 155 -8.37 -12.50 -12.48
N LEU A 156 -7.32 -12.07 -11.75
CA LEU A 156 -6.22 -12.90 -11.31
C LEU A 156 -6.39 -13.18 -9.82
N THR A 157 -6.43 -14.46 -9.47
CA THR A 157 -6.41 -14.94 -8.09
C THR A 157 -5.02 -15.50 -7.77
N SER A 158 -4.51 -15.17 -6.60
CA SER A 158 -3.25 -15.68 -6.08
C SER A 158 -3.47 -16.20 -4.66
N GLU A 159 -2.92 -17.37 -4.36
CA GLU A 159 -2.94 -17.91 -3.00
C GLU A 159 -1.97 -17.16 -2.08
N LEU A 160 -0.88 -16.61 -2.64
CA LEU A 160 0.18 -15.91 -1.91
C LEU A 160 -0.05 -14.39 -1.78
N LEU A 161 -0.98 -13.84 -2.57
CA LEU A 161 -1.39 -12.44 -2.57
C LEU A 161 -2.91 -12.32 -2.71
N PRO A 162 -3.67 -12.73 -1.68
CA PRO A 162 -5.13 -12.66 -1.72
C PRO A 162 -5.61 -11.21 -1.78
N ALA A 163 -6.61 -10.96 -2.61
CA ALA A 163 -7.37 -9.72 -2.62
C ALA A 163 -8.64 -9.88 -1.79
N ASP A 164 -9.07 -8.84 -1.10
CA ASP A 164 -10.40 -8.80 -0.48
C ASP A 164 -11.44 -8.41 -1.55
N PRO A 165 -12.35 -9.33 -1.94
CA PRO A 165 -13.31 -9.07 -3.01
C PRO A 165 -14.35 -8.02 -2.65
N ASP A 166 -14.54 -7.72 -1.35
CA ASP A 166 -15.53 -6.76 -0.88
C ASP A 166 -14.95 -5.33 -0.79
N LEU A 167 -13.63 -5.17 -0.95
CA LEU A 167 -12.96 -3.87 -0.90
C LEU A 167 -12.56 -3.38 -2.29
N ALA A 168 -13.05 -2.18 -2.64
CA ALA A 168 -12.56 -1.48 -3.81
C ALA A 168 -11.05 -1.20 -3.69
N PRO A 169 -10.25 -1.36 -4.76
CA PRO A 169 -8.83 -1.04 -4.72
C PRO A 169 -8.56 0.44 -4.56
N TRP A 170 -7.50 0.73 -3.81
CA TRP A 170 -6.97 2.07 -3.59
C TRP A 170 -5.45 2.05 -3.71
N PHE A 171 -4.88 3.25 -3.77
CA PHE A 171 -3.45 3.47 -3.64
C PHE A 171 -3.21 4.47 -2.51
N ASP A 172 -2.34 4.14 -1.58
CA ASP A 172 -1.85 5.05 -0.55
C ASP A 172 -0.45 5.53 -0.91
N ALA A 173 -0.36 6.77 -1.40
CA ALA A 173 0.93 7.39 -1.63
C ALA A 173 1.69 7.54 -0.31
N ALA A 174 3.00 7.29 -0.35
CA ALA A 174 3.88 7.34 0.82
C ALA A 174 4.25 8.79 1.20
N VAL A 175 3.23 9.59 1.47
CA VAL A 175 3.34 10.96 1.99
C VAL A 175 3.48 10.93 3.51
N ASP A 176 4.25 11.85 4.06
CA ASP A 176 4.39 11.97 5.51
C ASP A 176 3.05 12.31 6.16
N ARG A 177 2.79 11.66 7.31
CA ARG A 177 1.56 11.87 8.08
C ARG A 177 1.86 12.02 9.56
N ASP A 178 1.25 13.06 10.14
CA ASP A 178 1.09 13.13 11.58
C ASP A 178 -0.01 12.15 11.99
N HIS A 179 0.23 11.44 13.09
CA HIS A 179 -0.70 10.45 13.63
C HIS A 179 -1.12 10.86 15.04
N ILE A 180 -2.42 10.94 15.26
CA ILE A 180 -3.01 11.31 16.55
C ILE A 180 -4.08 10.30 16.98
N TYR A 181 -4.18 10.13 18.28
CA TYR A 181 -5.05 9.17 18.94
C TYR A 181 -5.90 9.95 19.92
N LEU A 182 -7.21 10.01 19.66
CA LEU A 182 -8.19 10.65 20.52
C LEU A 182 -8.92 9.57 21.32
N GLN A 183 -8.72 9.56 22.64
CA GLN A 183 -9.54 8.75 23.54
C GLN A 183 -10.85 9.47 23.81
N LEU A 184 -11.95 8.76 23.70
CA LEU A 184 -13.30 9.28 23.78
C LEU A 184 -14.03 8.69 24.99
N ASP A 185 -14.90 9.48 25.62
CA ASP A 185 -15.88 8.91 26.54
C ASP A 185 -16.89 8.04 25.80
N GLU A 186 -17.70 7.24 26.51
CA GLU A 186 -18.63 6.30 25.85
C GLU A 186 -19.63 6.99 24.91
N GLY A 187 -20.00 8.24 25.22
CA GLY A 187 -21.08 8.98 24.56
C GLY A 187 -22.46 8.31 24.71
N PRO A 188 -23.53 8.97 24.25
CA PRO A 188 -24.91 8.48 24.45
C PRO A 188 -25.43 7.58 23.32
N LEU A 189 -24.81 7.63 22.15
CA LEU A 189 -25.28 6.95 20.93
C LEU A 189 -24.59 5.60 20.74
N PRO A 190 -25.20 4.58 20.12
CA PRO A 190 -24.53 3.32 19.81
C PRO A 190 -23.45 3.46 18.72
N TYR A 191 -22.51 2.51 18.66
CA TYR A 191 -21.36 2.53 17.75
C TYR A 191 -21.71 2.82 16.27
N PRO A 192 -22.67 2.12 15.63
CA PRO A 192 -22.95 2.33 14.21
C PRO A 192 -23.47 3.75 13.90
N GLU A 193 -24.22 4.34 14.83
CA GLU A 193 -24.77 5.69 14.66
C GLU A 193 -23.67 6.75 14.79
N ARG A 194 -22.73 6.55 15.73
CA ARG A 194 -21.56 7.41 15.88
C ARG A 194 -20.66 7.34 14.64
N LEU A 195 -20.41 6.14 14.11
CA LEU A 195 -19.64 5.96 12.89
C LEU A 195 -20.30 6.64 11.69
N ARG A 196 -21.64 6.53 11.55
CA ARG A 196 -22.41 7.23 10.50
C ARG A 196 -22.22 8.74 10.59
N ILE A 197 -22.40 9.32 11.78
CA ILE A 197 -22.23 10.78 12.01
C ILE A 197 -20.80 11.22 11.70
N LEU A 198 -19.81 10.44 12.14
CA LEU A 198 -18.40 10.73 11.89
C LEU A 198 -18.10 10.78 10.39
N ARG A 199 -18.56 9.78 9.63
CA ARG A 199 -18.35 9.71 8.18
C ARG A 199 -19.07 10.82 7.43
N GLU A 200 -20.29 11.16 7.82
CA GLU A 200 -21.03 12.28 7.22
C GLU A 200 -20.37 13.63 7.51
N ALA A 201 -19.77 13.80 8.69
CA ALA A 201 -19.10 15.04 9.07
C ALA A 201 -17.73 15.23 8.37
N LEU A 202 -17.04 14.13 8.06
CA LEU A 202 -15.73 14.15 7.41
C LEU A 202 -15.79 13.96 5.90
N GLY A 203 -16.87 13.40 5.37
CA GLY A 203 -16.94 12.82 4.03
C GLY A 203 -16.89 13.82 2.87
N PRO A 204 -16.72 13.30 1.63
CA PRO A 204 -16.90 11.89 1.23
C PRO A 204 -15.80 10.93 1.75
N THR A 205 -16.19 9.69 2.07
CA THR A 205 -15.29 8.65 2.61
C THR A 205 -15.36 7.32 1.85
N ALA A 206 -14.27 6.56 1.85
CA ALA A 206 -14.21 5.20 1.32
C ALA A 206 -13.65 4.20 2.35
N ASP A 207 -14.15 2.96 2.33
CA ASP A 207 -13.73 1.89 3.25
C ASP A 207 -12.31 1.40 2.95
N ARG A 208 -11.57 1.06 4.00
CA ARG A 208 -10.20 0.53 3.98
C ARG A 208 -10.08 -0.76 4.81
N GLY A 209 -11.20 -1.46 4.98
CA GLY A 209 -11.32 -2.66 5.79
C GLY A 209 -11.95 -2.41 7.16
N SER A 210 -12.33 -3.50 7.80
CA SER A 210 -12.91 -3.49 9.14
C SER A 210 -12.57 -4.79 9.87
N TYR A 211 -12.67 -4.76 11.19
CA TYR A 211 -12.46 -5.92 12.04
C TYR A 211 -13.56 -5.97 13.10
N GLU A 212 -14.16 -7.13 13.31
CA GLU A 212 -15.10 -7.36 14.40
C GLU A 212 -14.85 -8.73 15.04
N TYR A 213 -14.59 -8.75 16.35
CA TYR A 213 -14.35 -9.97 17.10
C TYR A 213 -14.74 -9.81 18.56
N GLN A 214 -15.58 -10.72 19.07
CA GLN A 214 -16.04 -10.73 20.48
C GLN A 214 -16.55 -9.36 20.98
N GLY A 215 -17.25 -8.60 20.14
CA GLY A 215 -17.78 -7.27 20.48
C GLY A 215 -16.77 -6.12 20.40
N SER A 216 -15.49 -6.41 20.16
CA SER A 216 -14.50 -5.41 19.76
C SER A 216 -14.62 -5.14 18.27
N ARG A 217 -14.54 -3.85 17.89
CA ARG A 217 -14.72 -3.42 16.50
C ARG A 217 -13.71 -2.36 16.09
N GLN A 218 -13.26 -2.42 14.83
CA GLN A 218 -12.48 -1.38 14.16
C GLN A 218 -13.04 -1.15 12.75
N ASP A 219 -13.22 0.10 12.37
CA ASP A 219 -13.55 0.50 11.01
C ASP A 219 -12.45 1.43 10.50
N HIS A 220 -11.81 1.04 9.40
CA HIS A 220 -10.77 1.81 8.73
C HIS A 220 -11.37 2.47 7.48
N PHE A 221 -11.12 3.77 7.32
CA PHE A 221 -11.61 4.50 6.16
C PHE A 221 -10.74 5.70 5.84
N VAL A 222 -10.89 6.23 4.63
CA VAL A 222 -10.21 7.43 4.16
C VAL A 222 -11.23 8.53 3.87
N VAL A 223 -10.87 9.79 4.12
CA VAL A 223 -11.55 10.96 3.53
C VAL A 223 -10.96 11.15 2.13
N THR A 224 -11.75 10.88 1.08
CA THR A 224 -11.20 10.73 -0.28
C THR A 224 -10.67 12.03 -0.86
N GLU A 225 -11.16 13.19 -0.41
CA GLU A 225 -10.70 14.50 -0.89
C GLU A 225 -9.37 14.93 -0.27
N THR A 226 -9.11 14.56 0.99
CA THR A 226 -7.91 15.01 1.73
C THR A 226 -6.87 13.91 1.89
N GLY A 227 -7.25 12.65 1.67
CA GLY A 227 -6.42 11.49 1.95
C GLY A 227 -6.20 11.25 3.45
N TRP A 228 -6.99 11.85 4.34
CA TRP A 228 -6.91 11.56 5.78
C TRP A 228 -7.35 10.13 6.04
N GLN A 229 -6.51 9.38 6.74
CA GLN A 229 -6.81 8.00 7.10
C GLN A 229 -7.34 7.97 8.53
N LEU A 230 -8.40 7.21 8.75
CA LEU A 230 -9.08 7.11 10.03
C LEU A 230 -9.25 5.67 10.45
N THR A 231 -9.14 5.45 11.75
CA THR A 231 -9.59 4.23 12.41
C THR A 231 -10.49 4.61 13.57
N TYR A 232 -11.75 4.22 13.51
CA TYR A 232 -12.69 4.36 14.61
C TYR A 232 -12.92 3.01 15.26
N GLU A 233 -12.77 2.90 16.58
CA GLU A 233 -12.76 1.58 17.21
C GLU A 233 -13.19 1.54 18.69
N THR A 234 -13.41 0.32 19.16
CA THR A 234 -13.57 -0.05 20.57
C THR A 234 -12.60 -1.14 21.04
N ALA A 235 -11.79 -1.73 20.14
CA ALA A 235 -10.94 -2.88 20.46
C ALA A 235 -9.84 -2.54 21.48
N TYR A 236 -9.30 -1.33 21.41
CA TYR A 236 -8.32 -0.81 22.37
C TYR A 236 -8.87 0.40 23.16
N GLY A 237 -10.15 0.32 23.53
CA GLY A 237 -10.91 1.44 24.11
C GLY A 237 -11.64 2.25 23.04
N HIS A 238 -12.56 3.11 23.47
CA HIS A 238 -13.30 3.96 22.54
C HIS A 238 -12.41 5.09 22.04
N GLN A 239 -11.91 4.96 20.80
CA GLN A 239 -10.96 5.91 20.26
C GLN A 239 -11.15 6.18 18.77
N LEU A 240 -10.63 7.34 18.37
CA LEU A 240 -10.46 7.73 16.98
C LEU A 240 -8.97 7.97 16.71
N ARG A 241 -8.42 7.23 15.75
CA ARG A 241 -7.07 7.47 15.22
C ARG A 241 -7.20 8.22 13.92
N VAL A 242 -6.40 9.27 13.74
CA VAL A 242 -6.41 10.09 12.52
C VAL A 242 -4.97 10.27 12.07
N ALA A 243 -4.74 9.99 10.79
CA ALA A 243 -3.49 10.29 10.10
C ALA A 243 -3.73 11.28 8.97
N PHE A 244 -2.97 12.37 8.93
CA PHE A 244 -3.13 13.46 7.96
C PHE A 244 -1.78 14.07 7.59
N PRO A 245 -1.64 14.70 6.40
CA PRO A 245 -0.44 15.48 6.09
C PRO A 245 -0.20 16.56 7.15
N PRO A 246 1.04 16.80 7.63
CA PRO A 246 1.30 17.78 8.68
C PRO A 246 0.75 19.19 8.38
N ALA A 247 0.73 19.60 7.10
CA ALA A 247 0.16 20.87 6.65
C ALA A 247 -1.36 21.01 6.94
N ASP A 248 -2.07 19.90 7.11
CA ASP A 248 -3.50 19.87 7.38
C ASP A 248 -3.85 19.93 8.88
N SER A 249 -2.87 19.96 9.78
CA SER A 249 -3.09 19.76 11.22
C SER A 249 -4.22 20.63 11.81
N ALA A 250 -4.22 21.94 11.54
CA ALA A 250 -5.26 22.84 12.05
C ALA A 250 -6.66 22.49 11.50
N ARG A 251 -6.75 22.21 10.18
CA ARG A 251 -7.99 21.82 9.53
C ARG A 251 -8.50 20.48 10.06
N ALA A 252 -7.61 19.50 10.20
CA ALA A 252 -7.93 18.20 10.77
C ALA A 252 -8.44 18.33 12.21
N ARG A 253 -7.82 19.19 13.03
CA ARG A 253 -8.25 19.46 14.41
C ARG A 253 -9.69 19.96 14.45
N ASP A 254 -9.97 21.02 13.72
CA ASP A 254 -11.28 21.67 13.76
C ASP A 254 -12.38 20.75 13.23
N THR A 255 -12.13 20.07 12.11
CA THR A 255 -13.11 19.15 11.51
C THR A 255 -13.37 17.92 12.39
N VAL A 256 -12.32 17.30 12.94
CA VAL A 256 -12.47 16.11 13.79
C VAL A 256 -13.17 16.46 15.10
N LEU A 257 -12.78 17.54 15.78
CA LEU A 257 -13.44 17.94 17.02
C LEU A 257 -14.91 18.31 16.80
N ALA A 258 -15.24 18.97 15.68
CA ALA A 258 -16.63 19.25 15.32
C ALA A 258 -17.42 17.96 15.04
N ALA A 259 -16.82 16.95 14.40
CA ALA A 259 -17.45 15.66 14.15
C ALA A 259 -17.73 14.90 15.47
N LEU A 260 -16.76 14.86 16.38
CA LEU A 260 -16.89 14.22 17.69
C LEU A 260 -17.98 14.90 18.55
N ALA A 261 -18.07 16.22 18.50
CA ALA A 261 -19.15 16.95 19.17
C ALA A 261 -20.54 16.55 18.63
N ARG A 262 -20.68 16.31 17.31
CA ARG A 262 -21.93 15.82 16.71
C ARG A 262 -22.28 14.39 17.12
N MET A 263 -21.26 13.55 17.35
CA MET A 263 -21.45 12.20 17.89
C MET A 263 -21.89 12.21 19.37
N GLY A 264 -21.77 13.34 20.05
CA GLY A 264 -22.02 13.47 21.48
C GLY A 264 -20.89 12.87 22.33
N CYS A 265 -19.67 12.80 21.79
CA CYS A 265 -18.50 12.25 22.49
C CYS A 265 -17.56 13.38 22.92
N ALA A 266 -17.08 13.32 24.17
CA ALA A 266 -16.04 14.19 24.67
C ALA A 266 -14.66 13.54 24.49
N VAL A 267 -13.68 14.35 24.09
CA VAL A 267 -12.27 13.92 24.03
C VAL A 267 -11.70 13.92 25.44
N GLN A 268 -11.26 12.75 25.90
CA GLN A 268 -10.64 12.57 27.21
C GLN A 268 -9.13 12.85 27.17
N SER A 269 -8.47 12.45 26.08
CA SER A 269 -7.05 12.73 25.86
C SER A 269 -6.70 12.69 24.37
N VAL A 270 -5.61 13.37 24.01
CA VAL A 270 -5.02 13.35 22.67
C VAL A 270 -3.56 12.98 22.78
N SER A 271 -3.15 11.93 22.09
CA SER A 271 -1.78 11.44 22.10
C SER A 271 -1.22 11.38 20.67
N PRO A 272 -0.04 11.94 20.40
CA PRO A 272 0.68 11.72 19.13
C PRO A 272 1.37 10.35 19.14
N VAL A 273 1.57 9.74 17.97
CA VAL A 273 2.46 8.55 17.84
C VAL A 273 3.93 8.95 17.85
N HIS A 274 4.25 10.08 17.22
CA HIS A 274 5.60 10.59 17.06
C HIS A 274 5.68 12.03 17.57
N GLY A 275 6.56 12.30 18.55
CA GLY A 275 6.87 13.66 19.03
C GLY A 275 5.79 14.35 19.88
N THR A 276 5.82 15.68 19.92
CA THR A 276 4.80 16.53 20.58
C THR A 276 3.63 16.81 19.64
N SER A 277 2.41 16.50 20.07
CA SER A 277 1.19 16.77 19.32
C SER A 277 0.99 18.27 19.12
N SER A 278 0.69 18.70 17.89
CA SER A 278 0.21 20.06 17.61
C SER A 278 -1.20 20.33 18.13
N TRP A 279 -1.89 19.29 18.65
CA TRP A 279 -3.26 19.38 19.18
C TRP A 279 -3.30 19.47 20.72
N ALA A 280 -2.13 19.51 21.37
CA ALA A 280 -2.02 19.77 22.81
C ALA A 280 -2.68 21.10 23.21
#